data_AF-A0A9D9EK56-F1
#
_entry.id   AF-A0A9D9EK56-F1
#
_cell.length_a   1.000
_cell.length_b   1.000
_cell.length_c   1.000
_cell.angle_alpha   90.00
_cell.angle_beta   90.00
_cell.angle_gamma   90.00
#
_symmetry.space_group_name_H-M   'P 1'
#
loop_
_entity.id
_entity.type
_entity.pdbx_description
1 polymer ?
#
loop_
_entity_poly.entity_id
_entity_poly.type
_entity_poly.pdbx_seq_one_letter_code
_entity_poly.pdbx_strand_id
1 'polypeptide(L)' 'MRTERFLELQEAGKPIFIENEIEELVYDFTNYPVIRVKSKSGKIVKRKYKNSCNSDVDALLYGKEITEEQFDRFA' A
#
# COMPACT_ATOMS: atom_id res chain seq x y z
N MET A 1 6.87 -13.07 -9.04
CA MET A 1 5.70 -12.16 -9.11
C MET A 1 5.74 -11.22 -7.91
N ARG A 2 5.26 -9.96 -8.01
CA ARG A 2 5.30 -8.99 -6.89
C ARG A 2 4.55 -9.46 -5.64
N THR A 3 3.58 -10.36 -5.78
CA THR A 3 2.90 -11.05 -4.69
C THR A 3 3.84 -11.93 -3.85
N GLU A 4 4.89 -12.53 -4.43
CA GLU A 4 5.90 -13.29 -3.68
C GLU A 4 6.76 -12.35 -2.82
N ARG A 5 7.18 -11.21 -3.39
CA ARG A 5 7.93 -10.18 -2.65
C ARG A 5 7.12 -9.57 -1.52
N PHE A 6 5.81 -9.35 -1.73
CA PHE A 6 4.91 -8.91 -0.67
C PHE A 6 4.89 -9.89 0.51
N LEU A 7 4.77 -11.19 0.23
CA LEU A 7 4.78 -12.23 1.25
C LEU A 7 6.13 -12.29 1.97
N GLU A 8 7.25 -12.22 1.24
CA GLU A 8 8.60 -12.19 1.83
C GLU A 8 8.78 -11.01 2.80
N LEU A 9 8.36 -9.80 2.40
CA LEU A 9 8.46 -8.62 3.24
C LEU A 9 7.53 -8.72 4.46
N GLN A 10 6.33 -9.29 4.28
CA GLN A 10 5.37 -9.49 5.35
C GLN A 10 5.88 -10.50 6.38
N GLU A 11 6.42 -11.65 5.93
CA GLU A 11 7.01 -12.68 6.78
C GLU A 11 8.27 -12.17 7.50
N ALA A 12 9.05 -11.30 6.85
CA ALA A 12 10.20 -10.65 7.45
C ALA A 12 9.83 -9.51 8.42
N GLY A 13 8.54 -9.18 8.58
CA GLY A 13 8.07 -8.07 9.41
C GLY A 13 8.58 -6.70 8.95
N LYS A 14 8.93 -6.57 7.66
CA LYS A 14 9.46 -5.34 7.09
C LYS A 14 8.31 -4.40 6.72
N PRO A 15 8.53 -3.07 6.77
CA PRO A 15 7.55 -2.11 6.30
C PRO A 15 7.26 -2.30 4.80
N ILE A 16 6.00 -2.17 4.41
CA ILE A 16 5.54 -2.31 3.03
C ILE A 16 4.71 -1.10 2.66
N PHE A 17 5.30 -0.17 1.92
CA PHE A 17 4.61 0.99 1.39
C PHE A 17 4.55 0.93 -0.12
N ILE A 18 3.38 1.22 -0.69
CA ILE A 18 3.13 1.09 -2.12
C ILE A 18 2.36 2.30 -2.63
N GLU A 19 2.85 2.90 -3.72
CA GLU A 19 2.16 3.94 -4.48
C GLU A 19 1.42 3.34 -5.66
N ASN A 20 0.12 3.66 -5.77
CA ASN A 20 -0.67 3.46 -6.98
C ASN A 20 -0.79 4.82 -7.68
N GLU A 21 0.07 5.04 -8.68
CA GLU A 21 0.12 6.30 -9.43
C GLU A 21 -1.16 6.56 -10.26
N ILE A 22 -1.88 5.50 -10.66
CA ILE A 22 -3.10 5.61 -11.49
C ILE A 22 -4.25 6.22 -10.67
N GLU A 23 -4.45 5.71 -9.47
CA GLU A 23 -5.51 6.15 -8.57
C GLU A 23 -5.07 7.29 -7.64
N GLU A 24 -3.80 7.70 -7.73
CA GLU A 24 -3.19 8.73 -6.89
C GLU A 24 -3.35 8.44 -5.38
N LEU A 25 -3.08 7.17 -5.01
CA LEU A 25 -3.17 6.66 -3.64
C LEU A 25 -1.85 6.04 -3.21
N VAL A 26 -1.48 6.21 -1.94
CA VAL A 26 -0.41 5.42 -1.31
C VAL A 26 -0.99 4.53 -0.21
N TYR A 27 -0.39 3.37 -0.06
CA TYR A 27 -0.80 2.30 0.81
C TYR A 27 0.32 1.96 1.78
N ASP A 28 -0.05 1.78 3.04
CA ASP A 28 0.78 1.10 4.02
C ASP A 28 0.16 -0.26 4.32
N PHE A 29 0.89 -1.30 3.94
CA PHE A 29 0.57 -2.70 4.14
C PHE A 29 1.32 -3.36 5.30
N THR A 30 2.14 -2.60 6.05
CA THR A 30 2.97 -3.13 7.15
C THR A 30 2.16 -3.91 8.19
N ASN A 31 0.88 -3.56 8.38
CA ASN A 31 -0.03 -4.20 9.34
C ASN A 31 -1.09 -5.09 8.67
N TYR A 32 -0.79 -5.67 7.51
CA TYR A 32 -1.72 -6.54 6.78
C TYR A 32 -2.37 -7.61 7.69
N PRO A 33 -3.70 -7.85 7.62
CA PRO A 33 -4.63 -7.38 6.59
C PRO A 33 -5.25 -6.00 6.85
N VAL A 34 -4.81 -5.26 7.88
CA VAL A 34 -5.29 -3.90 8.13
C VAL A 34 -4.34 -2.91 7.47
N ILE A 35 -4.84 -2.19 6.45
CA ILE A 35 -4.07 -1.26 5.65
C ILE A 35 -4.40 0.19 6.02
N ARG A 36 -3.45 1.09 5.80
CA ARG A 36 -3.71 2.55 5.76
C ARG A 36 -3.62 3.00 4.31
N VAL A 37 -4.63 3.72 3.84
CA VAL A 37 -4.66 4.29 2.49
C VAL A 37 -4.69 5.80 2.61
N LYS A 38 -3.77 6.48 1.95
CA LYS A 38 -3.67 7.94 1.93
C LYS A 38 -3.90 8.45 0.52
N SER A 39 -4.78 9.43 0.36
CA SER A 39 -5.02 10.13 -0.90
C SER A 39 -4.25 11.45 -0.96
N LYS A 40 -4.12 12.05 -2.15
CA LYS A 40 -3.49 13.38 -2.33
C LYS A 40 -4.06 14.49 -1.45
N SER A 41 -5.32 14.38 -1.02
CA SER A 41 -5.89 15.32 -0.04
C SER A 41 -5.31 15.21 1.38
N GLY A 42 -4.34 14.31 1.61
CA GLY A 42 -3.74 14.03 2.91
C GLY A 42 -4.62 13.16 3.83
N LYS A 43 -5.85 12.84 3.44
CA LYS A 43 -6.76 12.00 4.23
C LYS A 43 -6.24 10.57 4.30
N ILE A 44 -6.11 10.04 5.52
CA ILE A 44 -5.75 8.64 5.77
C ILE A 44 -7.00 7.86 6.20
N VAL A 45 -7.25 6.72 5.56
CA VAL A 45 -8.29 5.77 5.92
C VAL A 45 -7.66 4.45 6.32
N LYS A 46 -7.93 4.00 7.55
CA LYS A 46 -7.52 2.69 8.05
C LYS A 46 -8.67 1.70 7.87
N ARG A 47 -8.46 0.61 7.14
CA ARG A 47 -9.48 -0.42 6.88
C ARG A 47 -8.85 -1.80 6.67
N LYS A 48 -9.66 -2.85 6.76
CA LYS A 48 -9.25 -4.18 6.26
C LYS A 48 -9.12 -4.13 4.75
N TYR A 49 -8.05 -4.73 4.24
CA TYR A 49 -7.83 -4.98 2.82
C TYR A 49 -8.99 -5.77 2.22
N LYS A 50 -9.39 -5.44 0.99
CA LYS A 50 -10.48 -6.10 0.28
C LYS A 50 -10.04 -6.47 -1.13
N ASN A 51 -9.96 -7.78 -1.40
CA ASN A 51 -9.74 -8.31 -2.76
C ASN A 51 -10.80 -7.87 -3.78
N SER A 52 -11.98 -7.45 -3.33
CA SER A 52 -13.03 -6.92 -4.21
C SER A 52 -12.83 -5.45 -4.59
N CYS A 53 -11.81 -4.78 -4.06
CA CYS A 53 -11.49 -3.38 -4.35
C CYS A 53 -10.38 -3.38 -5.41
N ASN A 54 -10.71 -2.99 -6.64
CA ASN A 54 -9.75 -3.04 -7.75
C ASN A 54 -8.48 -2.24 -7.45
N SER A 55 -8.61 -1.04 -6.87
CA SER A 55 -7.46 -0.21 -6.51
C SER A 55 -6.51 -0.84 -5.48
N ASP A 56 -7.04 -1.66 -4.55
CA ASP A 56 -6.26 -2.43 -3.56
C ASP A 56 -5.46 -3.55 -4.26
N VAL A 57 -6.08 -4.21 -5.24
CA VAL A 57 -5.46 -5.28 -6.03
C VAL A 57 -4.42 -4.71 -6.98
N ASP A 58 -4.76 -3.62 -7.68
CA ASP A 58 -3.88 -2.92 -8.61
C ASP A 58 -2.63 -2.38 -7.91
N ALA A 59 -2.76 -1.89 -6.67
CA ALA A 59 -1.61 -1.50 -5.88
C ALA A 59 -0.62 -2.67 -5.67
N LEU A 60 -1.10 -3.86 -5.31
CA LEU A 60 -0.21 -5.02 -5.11
C LEU A 60 0.41 -5.55 -6.41
N LEU A 61 -0.33 -5.48 -7.51
CA LEU A 61 0.13 -6.02 -8.81
C LEU A 61 1.07 -5.04 -9.53
N TYR A 62 0.68 -3.77 -9.59
CA TYR A 62 1.29 -2.75 -10.46
C TYR A 62 1.90 -1.60 -9.68
N GLY A 63 1.50 -1.39 -8.43
CA GLY A 63 2.00 -0.31 -7.59
C GLY A 63 3.51 -0.37 -7.35
N LYS A 64 4.09 0.80 -7.12
CA LYS A 64 5.51 1.01 -6.92
C LYS A 64 5.83 1.01 -5.43
N GLU A 65 6.81 0.23 -5.00
CA GLU A 65 7.29 0.30 -3.62
C GLU A 65 7.92 1.67 -3.34
N ILE A 66 7.56 2.25 -2.21
CA ILE A 66 8.06 3.54 -1.74
C ILE A 66 8.59 3.42 -0.31
N THR A 67 9.27 4.44 0.19
CA THR A 67 9.71 4.51 1.58
C THR A 67 8.62 5.11 2.49
N GLU A 68 8.79 4.95 3.81
CA GLU A 68 7.93 5.62 4.79
C GLU A 68 7.96 7.15 4.62
N GLU A 69 9.13 7.75 4.36
CA GLU A 69 9.22 9.20 4.15
C GLU A 69 8.50 9.67 2.87
N GLN A 70 8.37 8.79 1.87
CA GLN A 70 7.57 9.09 0.68
C GLN A 70 6.07 9.00 0.99
N PHE A 71 5.64 8.01 1.77
CA PHE A 71 4.26 7.89 2.25
C PHE A 71 3.84 9.09 3.11
N ASP A 72 4.71 9.53 4.01
CA ASP A 72 4.44 10.68 4.89
C ASP A 72 4.36 11.99 4.13
N ARG A 73 5.22 12.19 3.13
CA ARG A 73 5.22 13.37 2.25
C ARG A 73 4.12 13.36 1.19
N PHE A 74 3.39 12.26 1.03
CA PHE A 74 2.32 12.17 0.04
C PHE A 74 1.12 13.05 0.43
N ALA A 75 1.13 14.33 0.03
CA ALA A 75 0.04 15.32 0.10
C ALA A 75 0.45 16.58 -0.69
#